data_AF-A0A327NGQ2-F1
#
_entry.id   AF-A0A327NGQ2-F1
#
_cell.length_a   1.000
_cell.length_b   1.000
_cell.length_c   1.000
_cell.angle_alpha   90.00
_cell.angle_beta   90.00
_cell.angle_gamma   90.00
#
_symmetry.space_group_name_H-M   'P 1'
#
loop_
_entity.id
_entity.type
_entity.pdbx_description
1 polymer ?
#
loop_
_entity_poly.entity_id
_entity_poly.type
_entity_poly.pdbx_seq_one_letter_code
_entity_poly.pdbx_strand_id
1 'polypeptide(L)'
;MKQPWIKNARFDSLYVLAPPFVALLIVALLPERFKTTADMPLVGWVVLILLVDVAHVYSTLFRTYFNRARFQKQRLLFLAIPLTCYLTGVLLHSVNGLWFWRCLAYLAVFHFIRQQYGFMRIYSRTESVPVWSSWIDTVVIYAATVYPILWWHLTPGRHFNWFVEGDFVQPELDWLKTIATYSYWLLMVLYVGKESWLYNRLRWINWPRNLLVIGTVVSWYFGIVEFNGDLAFTMLNVLSHGIPYMALIWISDQPRVNLGQTQRHKLALKSYNWIIFLSLISILAYLEEGLWDGLVWREHASIFSWFQVLPVVKEPYLLSMLVPLLALPQMTHYVLDGFIWRRKDRS
;
A
#
# COMPACT_ATOMS: atom_id res chain seq x y z
N MET A 1 20.18 18.39 -16.01
CA MET A 1 19.96 16.93 -15.97
C MET A 1 18.48 16.62 -16.15
N LYS A 2 18.13 15.53 -16.85
CA LYS A 2 16.72 15.13 -17.05
C LYS A 2 16.17 14.52 -15.76
N GLN A 3 14.95 14.89 -15.39
CA GLN A 3 14.27 14.32 -14.22
C GLN A 3 13.95 12.82 -14.42
N PRO A 4 14.15 11.97 -13.40
CA PRO A 4 14.03 10.51 -13.50
C PRO A 4 12.59 9.98 -13.44
N TRP A 5 11.67 10.54 -14.23
CA TRP A 5 10.29 10.05 -14.34
C TRP A 5 10.24 8.57 -14.75
N ILE A 6 9.32 7.80 -14.16
CA ILE A 6 9.04 6.39 -14.50
C ILE A 6 8.46 6.32 -15.91
N LYS A 7 7.42 7.12 -16.18
CA LYS A 7 6.81 7.22 -17.52
C LYS A 7 6.96 8.62 -18.10
N ASN A 8 6.40 9.62 -17.44
CA ASN A 8 6.56 11.04 -17.79
C ASN A 8 6.07 11.92 -16.63
N ALA A 9 6.44 13.21 -16.64
CA ALA A 9 6.13 14.15 -15.57
C ALA A 9 4.65 14.19 -15.19
N ARG A 10 3.74 14.24 -16.18
CA ARG A 10 2.30 14.33 -15.92
C ARG A 10 1.74 13.07 -15.28
N PHE A 11 2.10 11.90 -15.82
CA PHE A 11 1.62 10.62 -15.32
C PHE A 11 2.10 10.37 -13.88
N ASP A 12 3.41 10.51 -13.68
CA ASP A 12 4.04 10.30 -12.38
C ASP A 12 3.52 11.28 -11.33
N SER A 13 3.39 12.57 -11.69
CA SER A 13 2.84 13.57 -10.78
C SER A 13 1.42 13.23 -10.36
N LEU A 14 0.54 12.84 -11.30
CA LEU A 14 -0.87 12.61 -11.00
C LEU A 14 -1.13 11.31 -10.23
N TYR A 15 -0.46 10.20 -10.62
CA TYR A 15 -0.82 8.87 -10.13
C TYR A 15 0.18 8.27 -9.13
N VAL A 16 1.38 8.84 -9.00
CA VAL A 16 2.40 8.32 -8.09
C VAL A 16 2.71 9.32 -6.98
N LEU A 17 2.88 10.61 -7.31
CA LEU A 17 3.37 11.61 -6.36
C LEU A 17 2.26 12.45 -5.69
N ALA A 18 1.18 12.78 -6.40
CA ALA A 18 0.07 13.58 -5.87
C ALA A 18 -0.81 12.89 -4.81
N PRO A 19 -1.06 11.55 -4.83
CA PRO A 19 -2.00 10.91 -3.91
C PRO A 19 -1.86 11.31 -2.43
N PRO A 20 -0.66 11.32 -1.80
CA PRO A 20 -0.53 11.72 -0.39
C PRO A 20 -0.95 13.18 -0.13
N PHE A 21 -0.64 14.09 -1.04
CA PHE A 21 -0.99 15.51 -0.88
C PHE A 21 -2.48 15.77 -1.09
N VAL A 22 -3.08 15.11 -2.07
CA VAL A 22 -4.52 15.19 -2.33
C VAL A 22 -5.29 14.56 -1.17
N ALA A 23 -4.86 13.41 -0.67
CA ALA A 23 -5.44 12.77 0.51
C ALA A 23 -5.39 13.70 1.73
N LEU A 24 -4.23 14.31 2.02
CA LEU A 24 -4.11 15.25 3.14
C LEU A 24 -5.02 16.47 2.96
N LEU A 25 -5.09 17.03 1.75
CA LEU A 25 -5.96 18.17 1.47
C LEU A 25 -7.43 17.80 1.73
N ILE A 26 -7.88 16.62 1.28
CA ILE A 26 -9.24 16.14 1.54
C ILE A 26 -9.47 16.00 3.05
N VAL A 27 -8.57 15.31 3.76
CA VAL A 27 -8.69 15.12 5.23
C VAL A 27 -8.71 16.45 5.98
N ALA A 28 -7.89 17.42 5.59
CA ALA A 28 -7.86 18.75 6.20
C ALA A 28 -9.20 19.49 6.04
N LEU A 29 -9.89 19.28 4.91
CA LEU A 29 -11.21 19.85 4.62
C LEU A 29 -12.37 19.07 5.26
N LEU A 30 -12.13 17.86 5.78
CA LEU A 30 -13.17 17.07 6.46
C LEU A 30 -13.54 17.69 7.82
N PRO A 31 -14.78 17.50 8.27
CA PRO A 31 -15.18 17.78 9.65
C PRO A 31 -14.31 17.08 10.68
N GLU A 32 -14.11 17.72 11.84
CA GLU A 32 -13.18 17.26 12.89
C GLU A 32 -13.48 15.84 13.41
N ARG A 33 -14.75 15.43 13.42
CA ARG A 33 -15.16 14.08 13.81
C ARG A 33 -14.42 12.99 13.02
N PHE A 34 -14.14 13.21 11.74
CA PHE A 34 -13.49 12.22 10.87
C PHE A 34 -11.97 12.14 11.07
N LYS A 35 -11.40 13.09 11.81
CA LYS A 35 -9.97 13.14 12.14
C LYS A 35 -9.68 12.58 13.53
N THR A 36 -10.71 12.34 14.33
CA THR A 36 -10.58 12.07 15.78
C THR A 36 -11.44 10.92 16.29
N THR A 37 -12.21 10.23 15.44
CA THR A 37 -13.10 9.12 15.83
C THR A 37 -12.93 7.91 14.92
N ALA A 38 -13.47 6.77 15.32
CA ALA A 38 -13.51 5.54 14.52
C ALA A 38 -14.58 5.58 13.41
N ASP A 39 -15.26 6.71 13.21
CA ASP A 39 -16.35 6.82 12.24
C ASP A 39 -15.82 6.69 10.80
N MET A 40 -16.18 5.59 10.14
CA MET A 40 -15.99 5.37 8.70
C MET A 40 -17.36 5.37 8.00
N PRO A 41 -17.73 6.43 7.26
CA PRO A 41 -18.94 6.41 6.44
C PRO A 41 -18.87 5.29 5.39
N LEU A 42 -19.99 4.63 5.12
CA LEU A 42 -20.07 3.54 4.14
C LEU A 42 -19.49 3.90 2.77
N VAL A 43 -19.74 5.11 2.27
CA VAL A 43 -19.17 5.59 1.00
C VAL A 43 -17.64 5.70 1.08
N GLY A 44 -17.11 6.14 2.24
CA GLY A 44 -15.67 6.17 2.49
C GLY A 44 -15.07 4.77 2.49
N TRP A 45 -15.71 3.83 3.18
CA TRP A 45 -15.32 2.43 3.19
C TRP A 45 -15.29 1.82 1.78
N VAL A 46 -16.35 2.02 0.97
CA VAL A 46 -16.39 1.51 -0.41
C VAL A 46 -15.27 2.10 -1.27
N VAL A 47 -15.07 3.42 -1.22
CA VAL A 47 -14.08 4.07 -2.07
C VAL A 47 -12.66 3.71 -1.65
N LEU A 48 -12.37 3.72 -0.35
CA LEU A 48 -11.02 3.52 0.15
C LEU A 48 -10.68 2.03 0.25
N ILE A 49 -11.49 1.25 0.96
CA ILE A 49 -11.17 -0.15 1.26
C ILE A 49 -11.50 -1.01 0.04
N LEU A 50 -12.75 -1.01 -0.43
CA LEU A 50 -13.15 -1.91 -1.53
C LEU A 50 -12.48 -1.54 -2.86
N LEU A 51 -12.58 -0.27 -3.29
CA LEU A 51 -12.16 0.15 -4.64
C LEU A 51 -10.68 0.51 -4.77
N VAL A 52 -9.94 0.68 -3.65
CA VAL A 52 -8.50 0.95 -3.69
C VAL A 52 -7.71 -0.09 -2.93
N ASP A 53 -8.00 -0.36 -1.66
CA ASP A 53 -7.22 -1.30 -0.86
C ASP A 53 -7.36 -2.74 -1.36
N VAL A 54 -8.56 -3.30 -1.39
CA VAL A 54 -8.76 -4.69 -1.86
C VAL A 54 -8.53 -4.78 -3.37
N ALA A 55 -8.98 -3.78 -4.14
CA ALA A 55 -8.81 -3.78 -5.59
C ALA A 55 -7.34 -3.77 -6.04
N HIS A 56 -6.44 -3.01 -5.39
CA HIS A 56 -5.04 -2.98 -5.83
C HIS A 56 -4.33 -4.32 -5.64
N VAL A 57 -4.72 -5.12 -4.64
CA VAL A 57 -4.19 -6.48 -4.43
C VAL A 57 -4.38 -7.33 -5.68
N TYR A 58 -5.58 -7.30 -6.27
CA TYR A 58 -5.91 -8.02 -7.50
C TYR A 58 -5.14 -7.54 -8.72
N SER A 59 -4.61 -6.32 -8.72
CA SER A 59 -3.76 -5.85 -9.83
C SER A 59 -2.47 -6.67 -9.98
N THR A 60 -2.01 -7.36 -8.93
CA THR A 60 -0.87 -8.29 -9.01
C THR A 60 -1.10 -9.40 -10.02
N LEU A 61 -2.34 -9.85 -10.25
CA LEU A 61 -2.66 -10.91 -11.21
C LEU A 61 -2.14 -10.60 -12.63
N PHE A 62 -2.17 -9.33 -13.04
CA PHE A 62 -1.71 -8.88 -14.36
C PHE A 62 -0.20 -9.08 -14.54
N ARG A 63 0.56 -8.90 -13.45
CA ARG A 63 2.00 -9.11 -13.44
C ARG A 63 2.34 -10.58 -13.22
N THR A 64 1.53 -11.36 -12.53
CA THR A 64 1.86 -12.75 -12.19
C THR A 64 1.16 -13.74 -13.11
N TYR A 65 -0.06 -14.13 -12.77
CA TYR A 65 -0.77 -15.26 -13.37
C TYR A 65 -1.28 -14.99 -14.79
N PHE A 66 -1.68 -13.76 -15.11
CA PHE A 66 -2.14 -13.41 -16.45
C PHE A 66 -0.99 -13.22 -17.44
N ASN A 67 0.25 -13.07 -16.96
CA ASN A 67 1.43 -13.03 -17.81
C ASN A 67 1.98 -14.44 -18.03
N ARG A 68 1.52 -15.12 -19.09
CA ARG A 68 1.90 -16.51 -19.40
C ARG A 68 3.42 -16.73 -19.43
N ALA A 69 4.18 -15.79 -19.99
CA ALA A 69 5.64 -15.91 -20.07
C ALA A 69 6.31 -15.82 -18.69
N ARG A 70 5.88 -14.88 -17.84
CA ARG A 70 6.40 -14.76 -16.47
C ARG A 70 5.96 -15.94 -15.61
N PHE A 71 4.71 -16.40 -15.74
CA PHE A 71 4.18 -17.57 -15.05
C PHE A 71 4.99 -18.83 -15.39
N GLN A 72 5.28 -19.09 -16.66
CA GLN A 72 6.09 -20.25 -17.04
C GLN A 72 7.51 -20.18 -16.46
N LYS A 73 8.12 -18.99 -16.44
CA LYS A 73 9.48 -18.79 -15.91
C LYS A 73 9.57 -18.87 -14.38
N GLN A 74 8.51 -18.51 -13.67
CA GLN A 74 8.47 -18.41 -12.20
C GLN A 74 7.37 -19.28 -11.59
N ARG A 75 7.00 -20.38 -12.27
CA ARG A 75 5.84 -21.21 -11.90
C ARG A 75 5.90 -21.70 -10.46
N LEU A 76 7.05 -22.18 -10.02
CA LEU A 76 7.23 -22.65 -8.65
C LEU A 76 6.97 -21.52 -7.65
N LEU A 77 7.50 -20.32 -7.89
CA LEU A 77 7.29 -19.17 -7.03
C LEU A 77 5.81 -18.79 -6.91
N PHE A 78 5.10 -18.71 -8.05
CA PHE A 78 3.70 -18.29 -8.10
C PHE A 78 2.71 -19.32 -7.57
N LEU A 79 3.11 -20.61 -7.48
CA LEU A 79 2.28 -21.65 -6.87
C LEU A 79 2.66 -21.92 -5.41
N ALA A 80 3.95 -21.87 -5.07
CA ALA A 80 4.42 -22.13 -3.71
C ALA A 80 4.03 -21.00 -2.76
N ILE A 81 4.12 -19.73 -3.16
CA ILE A 81 3.83 -18.62 -2.23
C ILE A 81 2.38 -18.64 -1.73
N PRO A 82 1.33 -18.72 -2.58
CA PRO A 82 -0.04 -18.83 -2.08
C PRO A 82 -0.23 -20.04 -1.17
N LEU A 83 0.33 -21.20 -1.55
CA LEU A 83 0.23 -22.41 -0.72
C LEU A 83 0.89 -22.22 0.65
N THR A 84 2.10 -21.68 0.71
CA THR A 84 2.81 -21.42 1.96
C THR A 84 2.11 -20.35 2.79
N CYS A 85 1.57 -19.30 2.18
CA CYS A 85 0.77 -18.27 2.88
C CYS A 85 -0.47 -18.89 3.51
N TYR A 86 -1.20 -19.72 2.75
CA TYR A 86 -2.38 -20.41 3.26
C TYR A 86 -2.04 -21.34 4.43
N LEU A 87 -1.08 -22.25 4.25
CA LEU A 87 -0.69 -23.19 5.31
C LEU A 87 -0.19 -22.48 6.57
N THR A 88 0.64 -21.44 6.42
CA THR A 88 1.14 -20.66 7.56
C THR A 88 0.01 -19.90 8.25
N GLY A 89 -0.92 -19.33 7.47
CA GLY A 89 -2.09 -18.64 8.01
C GLY A 89 -3.00 -19.57 8.82
N VAL A 90 -3.26 -20.79 8.33
CA VAL A 90 -4.02 -21.81 9.05
C VAL A 90 -3.32 -22.20 10.35
N LEU A 91 -2.00 -22.41 10.33
CA LEU A 91 -1.22 -22.71 11.53
C LEU A 91 -1.31 -21.56 12.56
N LEU A 92 -1.13 -20.31 12.15
CA LEU A 92 -1.22 -19.16 13.05
C LEU A 92 -2.63 -19.00 13.63
N HIS A 93 -3.66 -19.07 12.78
CA HIS A 93 -5.04 -18.86 13.22
C HIS A 93 -5.55 -20.01 14.10
N SER A 94 -5.08 -21.24 13.88
CA SER A 94 -5.44 -22.38 14.74
C SER A 94 -4.82 -22.29 16.14
N VAL A 95 -3.66 -21.63 16.30
CA VAL A 95 -3.11 -21.31 17.62
C VAL A 95 -3.90 -20.19 18.29
N ASN A 96 -4.13 -19.08 17.57
CA ASN A 96 -4.89 -17.93 18.05
C ASN A 96 -5.21 -16.95 16.90
N GLY A 97 -6.48 -16.54 16.77
CA GLY A 97 -6.90 -15.61 15.72
C GLY A 97 -6.18 -14.26 15.77
N LEU A 98 -5.91 -13.71 16.96
CA LEU A 98 -5.21 -12.42 17.10
C LEU A 98 -3.74 -12.53 16.68
N TRP A 99 -3.08 -13.66 16.96
CA TRP A 99 -1.71 -13.89 16.46
C TRP A 99 -1.65 -13.92 14.94
N PHE A 100 -2.67 -14.49 14.27
CA PHE A 100 -2.79 -14.42 12.81
C PHE A 100 -2.91 -12.97 12.32
N TRP A 101 -3.87 -12.21 12.85
CA TRP A 101 -4.10 -10.82 12.42
C TRP A 101 -2.90 -9.91 12.69
N ARG A 102 -2.23 -10.08 13.83
CA ARG A 102 -1.00 -9.36 14.18
C ARG A 102 0.14 -9.65 13.22
N CYS A 103 0.37 -10.92 12.89
CA CYS A 103 1.38 -11.30 11.91
C CYS A 103 1.05 -10.72 10.52
N LEU A 104 -0.22 -10.75 10.13
CA LEU A 104 -0.69 -10.17 8.87
C LEU A 104 -0.52 -8.64 8.84
N ALA A 105 -0.85 -7.94 9.93
CA ALA A 105 -0.65 -6.51 10.09
C ALA A 105 0.82 -6.12 9.90
N TYR A 106 1.75 -6.81 10.56
CA TYR A 106 3.17 -6.52 10.38
C TYR A 106 3.71 -6.88 9.00
N LEU A 107 3.17 -7.93 8.35
CA LEU A 107 3.49 -8.24 6.96
C LEU A 107 3.01 -7.12 6.01
N ALA A 108 1.80 -6.60 6.23
CA ALA A 108 1.25 -5.48 5.48
C ALA A 108 2.08 -4.20 5.68
N VAL A 109 2.42 -3.86 6.93
CA VAL A 109 3.32 -2.73 7.24
C VAL A 109 4.65 -2.86 6.52
N PHE A 110 5.28 -4.05 6.59
CA PHE A 110 6.52 -4.31 5.89
C PHE A 110 6.38 -4.09 4.38
N HIS A 111 5.31 -4.60 3.78
CA HIS A 111 5.01 -4.41 2.36
C HIS A 111 4.87 -2.91 2.01
N PHE A 112 4.09 -2.16 2.80
CA PHE A 112 3.90 -0.72 2.61
C PHE A 112 5.22 0.05 2.69
N ILE A 113 6.06 -0.24 3.69
CA ILE A 113 7.40 0.36 3.85
C ILE A 113 8.28 0.06 2.63
N ARG A 114 8.31 -1.20 2.20
CA ARG A 114 9.15 -1.65 1.08
C ARG A 114 8.74 -1.02 -0.24
N GLN A 115 7.46 -0.75 -0.45
CA GLN A 115 6.98 -0.03 -1.63
C GLN A 115 7.55 1.40 -1.69
N GLN A 116 7.52 2.15 -0.58
CA GLN A 116 8.04 3.53 -0.55
C GLN A 116 9.54 3.57 -0.85
N TYR A 117 10.30 2.65 -0.26
CA TYR A 117 11.72 2.48 -0.59
C TYR A 117 11.94 2.11 -2.07
N GLY A 118 11.12 1.21 -2.61
CA GLY A 118 11.17 0.78 -4.02
C GLY A 118 11.00 1.95 -4.99
N PHE A 119 9.97 2.78 -4.78
CA PHE A 119 9.75 3.99 -5.58
C PHE A 119 10.91 4.99 -5.45
N MET A 120 11.45 5.19 -4.25
CA MET A 120 12.59 6.09 -4.03
C MET A 120 13.79 5.64 -4.87
N ARG A 121 14.10 4.34 -4.88
CA ARG A 121 15.19 3.77 -5.68
C ARG A 121 14.95 3.92 -7.18
N ILE A 122 13.70 3.81 -7.64
CA ILE A 122 13.37 4.07 -9.05
C ILE A 122 13.61 5.55 -9.38
N TYR A 123 13.17 6.47 -8.52
CA TYR A 123 13.34 7.90 -8.73
C TYR A 123 14.78 8.39 -8.49
N SER A 124 15.66 7.61 -7.86
CA SER A 124 17.09 7.96 -7.72
C SER A 124 18.00 7.25 -8.73
N ARG A 125 17.45 6.43 -9.64
CA ARG A 125 18.24 5.50 -10.50
C ARG A 125 19.26 6.16 -11.45
N THR A 126 19.06 7.42 -11.79
CA THR A 126 19.97 8.18 -12.68
C THR A 126 20.76 9.25 -11.94
N GLU A 127 20.66 9.29 -10.60
CA GLU A 127 21.42 10.24 -9.82
C GLU A 127 22.87 9.81 -9.68
N SER A 128 23.77 10.77 -9.88
CA SER A 128 25.18 10.65 -9.53
C SER A 128 25.44 11.56 -8.33
N VAL A 129 25.17 11.03 -7.13
CA VAL A 129 25.36 11.74 -5.85
C VAL A 129 26.33 10.95 -4.97
N PRO A 130 27.00 11.60 -4.01
CA PRO A 130 27.84 10.91 -3.04
C PRO A 130 27.08 9.82 -2.29
N VAL A 131 27.78 8.73 -1.96
CA VAL A 131 27.19 7.56 -1.27
C VAL A 131 26.49 7.95 0.03
N TRP A 132 27.09 8.85 0.82
CA TRP A 132 26.51 9.34 2.07
C TRP A 132 25.13 10.01 1.85
N SER A 133 24.93 10.72 0.73
CA SER A 133 23.65 11.35 0.42
C SER A 133 22.58 10.30 0.13
N SER A 134 22.91 9.28 -0.66
CA SER A 134 22.00 8.17 -0.95
C SER A 134 21.66 7.34 0.30
N TRP A 135 22.58 7.28 1.25
CA TRP A 135 22.35 6.67 2.56
C TRP A 135 21.35 7.47 3.39
N ILE A 136 21.49 8.80 3.45
CA ILE A 136 20.50 9.65 4.14
C ILE A 136 19.12 9.51 3.50
N ASP A 137 18.99 9.48 2.16
CA ASP A 137 17.71 9.23 1.49
C ASP A 137 17.07 7.91 1.98
N THR A 138 17.88 6.86 2.08
CA THR A 138 17.45 5.54 2.56
C THR A 138 17.02 5.58 4.02
N VAL A 139 17.83 6.18 4.90
CA VAL A 139 17.49 6.28 6.33
C VAL A 139 16.21 7.08 6.53
N VAL A 140 16.05 8.17 5.78
CA VAL A 140 14.90 9.08 5.90
C VAL A 140 13.61 8.43 5.39
N ILE A 141 13.63 7.68 4.28
CA ILE A 141 12.41 6.99 3.82
C ILE A 141 11.97 5.89 4.79
N TYR A 142 12.91 5.18 5.43
CA TYR A 142 12.57 4.25 6.50
C TYR A 142 12.09 4.98 7.75
N ALA A 143 12.75 6.06 8.17
CA ALA A 143 12.31 6.84 9.32
C ALA A 143 10.91 7.44 9.11
N ALA A 144 10.59 7.90 7.89
CA ALA A 144 9.29 8.43 7.49
C ALA A 144 8.13 7.44 7.75
N THR A 145 8.41 6.14 7.73
CA THR A 145 7.39 5.09 7.85
C THR A 145 7.47 4.32 9.18
N VAL A 146 8.68 4.05 9.67
CA VAL A 146 8.91 3.33 10.93
C VAL A 146 8.58 4.21 12.14
N TYR A 147 8.90 5.51 12.12
CA TYR A 147 8.59 6.36 13.28
C TYR A 147 7.08 6.43 13.57
N PRO A 148 6.19 6.66 12.60
CA PRO A 148 4.76 6.65 12.86
C PRO A 148 4.24 5.31 13.39
N ILE A 149 4.82 4.19 12.93
CA ILE A 149 4.51 2.87 13.48
C ILE A 149 4.97 2.74 14.94
N LEU A 150 6.18 3.18 15.26
CA LEU A 150 6.65 3.23 16.66
C LEU A 150 5.76 4.13 17.51
N TRP A 151 5.33 5.27 16.98
CA TRP A 151 4.40 6.16 17.65
C TRP A 151 3.08 5.46 18.00
N TRP A 152 2.53 4.67 17.08
CA TRP A 152 1.32 3.88 17.32
C TRP A 152 1.53 2.84 18.44
N HIS A 153 2.63 2.09 18.42
CA HIS A 153 2.95 1.15 19.51
C HIS A 153 3.04 1.86 20.87
N LEU A 154 3.49 3.11 20.90
CA LEU A 154 3.77 3.87 22.12
C LEU A 154 2.67 4.88 22.47
N THR A 155 1.54 4.83 21.77
CA THR A 155 0.41 5.75 22.00
C THR A 155 -0.89 4.94 21.94
N PRO A 156 -1.34 4.38 23.08
CA PRO A 156 -2.60 3.66 23.13
C PRO A 156 -3.80 4.60 22.86
N GLY A 157 -4.98 4.01 22.64
CA GLY A 157 -6.21 4.78 22.39
C GLY A 157 -6.33 5.33 20.96
N ARG A 158 -5.75 4.62 19.98
CA ARG A 158 -5.96 4.95 18.57
C ARG A 158 -7.35 4.50 18.13
N HIS A 159 -8.04 5.33 17.36
CA HIS A 159 -9.39 5.02 16.86
C HIS A 159 -9.38 4.35 15.48
N PHE A 160 -8.30 3.67 15.14
CA PHE A 160 -8.15 2.93 13.91
C PHE A 160 -7.33 1.68 14.17
N ASN A 161 -7.54 0.67 13.34
CA ASN A 161 -6.83 -0.60 13.35
C ASN A 161 -6.25 -0.84 11.96
N TRP A 162 -5.26 -1.73 11.86
CA TRP A 162 -4.78 -2.12 10.53
C TRP A 162 -5.72 -3.14 9.91
N PHE A 163 -6.15 -4.13 10.69
CA PHE A 163 -7.17 -5.11 10.32
C PHE A 163 -8.25 -5.26 11.40
N VAL A 164 -7.84 -5.50 12.66
CA VAL A 164 -8.76 -5.77 13.77
C VAL A 164 -8.24 -5.14 15.06
N GLU A 165 -9.12 -4.93 16.03
CA GLU A 165 -8.73 -4.40 17.33
C GLU A 165 -7.64 -5.27 18.01
N GLY A 166 -6.57 -4.62 18.47
CA GLY A 166 -5.45 -5.27 19.18
C GLY A 166 -4.42 -5.96 18.28
N ASP A 167 -4.48 -5.76 16.96
CA ASP A 167 -3.49 -6.29 16.02
C ASP A 167 -2.07 -5.76 16.31
N PHE A 168 -1.92 -4.51 16.72
CA PHE A 168 -0.64 -3.93 17.15
C PHE A 168 -0.37 -4.12 18.65
N VAL A 169 0.89 -4.40 18.99
CA VAL A 169 1.34 -4.47 20.39
C VAL A 169 1.54 -3.05 20.93
N GLN A 170 1.10 -2.79 22.16
CA GLN A 170 1.22 -1.46 22.78
C GLN A 170 1.95 -1.53 24.13
N PRO A 171 3.30 -1.56 24.14
CA PRO A 171 4.08 -1.52 25.37
C PRO A 171 4.14 -0.10 25.96
N GLU A 172 4.16 0.01 27.28
CA GLU A 172 4.29 1.28 28.00
C GLU A 172 5.77 1.70 28.09
N LEU A 173 6.27 2.41 27.07
CA LEU A 173 7.67 2.85 26.96
C LEU A 173 7.79 4.33 26.54
N ASP A 174 7.37 5.26 27.40
CA ASP A 174 7.34 6.71 27.11
C ASP A 174 8.72 7.32 26.74
N TRP A 175 9.79 6.82 27.37
CA TRP A 175 11.15 7.27 27.07
C TRP A 175 11.54 6.98 25.60
N LEU A 176 11.11 5.83 25.08
CA LEU A 176 11.39 5.42 23.71
C LEU A 176 10.65 6.32 22.72
N LYS A 177 9.42 6.73 23.05
CA LYS A 177 8.62 7.66 22.24
C LYS A 177 9.32 9.00 22.09
N THR A 178 9.85 9.53 23.19
CA THR A 178 10.57 10.80 23.22
C THR A 178 11.84 10.74 22.37
N ILE A 179 12.67 9.70 22.56
CA ILE A 179 13.90 9.51 21.76
C ILE A 179 13.58 9.34 20.28
N ALA A 180 12.57 8.53 19.94
CA ALA A 180 12.15 8.30 18.56
C ALA A 180 11.69 9.60 17.89
N THR A 181 10.96 10.45 18.61
CA THR A 181 10.47 11.74 18.11
C THR A 181 11.62 12.71 17.80
N TYR A 182 12.56 12.88 18.73
CA TYR A 182 13.73 13.73 18.47
C TYR A 182 14.60 13.19 17.34
N SER A 183 14.81 11.88 17.30
CA SER A 183 15.59 11.22 16.24
C SER A 183 14.94 11.41 14.87
N TYR A 184 13.61 11.29 14.80
CA TYR A 184 12.84 11.52 13.59
C TYR A 184 13.02 12.93 13.03
N TRP A 185 12.81 13.95 13.86
CA TRP A 185 12.96 15.35 13.44
C TRP A 185 14.40 15.71 13.09
N LEU A 186 15.38 15.16 13.81
CA LEU A 186 16.79 15.30 13.46
C LEU A 186 17.06 14.76 12.05
N LEU A 187 16.54 13.58 11.71
CA LEU A 187 16.69 13.01 10.37
C LEU A 187 16.02 13.86 9.28
N MET A 188 14.86 14.47 9.57
CA MET A 188 14.22 15.42 8.64
C MET A 188 15.08 16.66 8.39
N VAL A 189 15.65 17.23 9.46
CA VAL A 189 16.57 18.39 9.34
C VAL A 189 17.83 18.01 8.55
N LEU A 190 18.40 16.84 8.81
CA LEU A 190 19.56 16.33 8.06
C LEU A 190 19.23 16.13 6.57
N TYR A 191 18.02 15.65 6.25
CA TYR A 191 17.56 15.52 4.87
C TYR A 191 17.50 16.88 4.15
N VAL A 192 16.87 17.89 4.78
CA VAL A 192 16.76 19.25 4.22
C VAL A 192 18.13 19.90 4.07
N GLY A 193 19.02 19.74 5.07
CA GLY A 193 20.40 20.23 5.01
C GLY A 193 21.19 19.59 3.87
N LYS A 194 21.04 18.26 3.68
CA LYS A 194 21.62 17.53 2.56
C LYS A 194 21.11 18.02 1.20
N GLU A 195 19.80 18.18 1.03
CA GLU A 195 19.22 18.68 -0.24
C GLU A 195 19.68 20.10 -0.55
N SER A 196 19.77 20.96 0.47
CA SER A 196 20.30 22.32 0.34
C SER A 196 21.77 22.32 -0.09
N TRP A 197 22.59 21.45 0.49
CA TRP A 197 23.99 21.27 0.11
C TRP A 197 24.12 20.76 -1.34
N LEU A 198 23.32 19.76 -1.73
CA LEU A 198 23.32 19.23 -3.09
C LEU A 198 22.91 20.29 -4.11
N TYR A 199 21.87 21.07 -3.82
CA TYR A 199 21.44 22.15 -4.70
C TYR A 199 22.53 23.21 -4.88
N ASN A 200 23.22 23.59 -3.81
CA ASN A 200 24.32 24.56 -3.89
C ASN A 200 25.50 24.07 -4.74
N ARG A 201 25.76 22.76 -4.76
CA ARG A 201 26.86 22.15 -5.54
C ARG A 201 26.48 21.84 -6.98
N LEU A 202 25.29 21.30 -7.21
CA LEU A 202 24.87 20.75 -8.50
C LEU A 202 23.89 21.66 -9.27
N ARG A 203 23.33 22.69 -8.60
CA ARG A 203 22.27 23.58 -9.12
C ARG A 203 21.09 22.81 -9.70
N TRP A 204 20.77 21.67 -9.11
CA TRP A 204 19.75 20.76 -9.58
C TRP A 204 19.07 20.04 -8.41
N ILE A 205 17.76 19.81 -8.53
CA ILE A 205 16.92 19.11 -7.55
C ILE A 205 16.25 17.94 -8.27
N ASN A 206 16.27 16.76 -7.65
CA ASN A 206 15.44 15.64 -8.09
C ASN A 206 14.02 15.79 -7.54
N TRP A 207 13.15 16.40 -8.33
CA TRP A 207 11.77 16.64 -7.93
C TRP A 207 11.00 15.34 -7.64
N PRO A 208 11.01 14.31 -8.51
CA PRO A 208 10.30 13.07 -8.23
C PRO A 208 10.71 12.40 -6.91
N ARG A 209 12.01 12.31 -6.61
CA ARG A 209 12.49 11.69 -5.36
C ARG A 209 12.05 12.51 -4.16
N ASN A 210 12.27 13.81 -4.17
CA ASN A 210 11.92 14.67 -3.04
C ASN A 210 10.41 14.69 -2.79
N LEU A 211 9.58 14.79 -3.84
CA LEU A 211 8.13 14.73 -3.71
C LEU A 211 7.65 13.38 -3.16
N LEU A 212 8.29 12.28 -3.51
CA LEU A 212 7.99 10.97 -2.93
C LEU A 212 8.33 10.93 -1.43
N VAL A 213 9.52 11.40 -1.03
CA VAL A 213 9.95 11.41 0.37
C VAL A 213 9.02 12.29 1.21
N ILE A 214 8.74 13.50 0.73
CA ILE A 214 7.81 14.43 1.40
C ILE A 214 6.40 13.83 1.44
N GLY A 215 5.92 13.25 0.34
CA GLY A 215 4.62 12.59 0.29
C GLY A 215 4.51 11.44 1.28
N THR A 216 5.58 10.65 1.46
CA THR A 216 5.65 9.57 2.45
C THR A 216 5.61 10.12 3.88
N VAL A 217 6.40 11.16 4.16
CA VAL A 217 6.36 11.84 5.47
C VAL A 217 4.94 12.35 5.74
N VAL A 218 4.33 13.01 4.77
CA VAL A 218 2.97 13.55 4.87
C VAL A 218 1.96 12.44 5.16
N SER A 219 1.91 11.38 4.36
CA SER A 219 0.87 10.37 4.50
C SER A 219 0.98 9.61 5.83
N TRP A 220 2.19 9.22 6.23
CA TRP A 220 2.38 8.43 7.44
C TRP A 220 2.30 9.28 8.71
N TYR A 221 2.91 10.48 8.72
CA TYR A 221 2.86 11.36 9.89
C TYR A 221 1.44 11.84 10.15
N PHE A 222 0.74 12.35 9.13
CA PHE A 222 -0.62 12.84 9.35
C PHE A 222 -1.61 11.70 9.56
N GLY A 223 -1.43 10.55 8.91
CA GLY A 223 -2.33 9.41 9.03
C GLY A 223 -2.24 8.69 10.37
N ILE A 224 -1.08 8.72 11.05
CA ILE A 224 -0.84 7.91 12.25
C ILE A 224 -0.44 8.75 13.47
N VAL A 225 0.26 9.86 13.31
CA VAL A 225 0.76 10.70 14.42
C VAL A 225 -0.21 11.83 14.72
N GLU A 226 -0.53 12.65 13.71
CA GLU A 226 -1.34 13.87 13.88
C GLU A 226 -2.82 13.55 14.10
N PHE A 227 -3.47 12.89 13.15
CA PHE A 227 -4.90 12.58 13.24
C PHE A 227 -5.12 11.26 13.93
N ASN A 228 -6.19 11.14 14.72
CA ASN A 228 -6.62 9.94 15.43
C ASN A 228 -8.01 9.47 14.94
N GLY A 229 -8.20 9.36 13.64
CA GLY A 229 -9.48 8.92 13.07
C GLY A 229 -9.29 7.92 11.94
N ASP A 230 -10.19 6.95 11.86
CA ASP A 230 -10.09 5.83 10.91
C ASP A 230 -10.14 6.30 9.46
N LEU A 231 -11.13 7.13 9.11
CA LEU A 231 -11.21 7.70 7.75
C LEU A 231 -9.93 8.45 7.34
N ALA A 232 -9.33 9.23 8.25
CA ALA A 232 -8.08 9.95 7.98
C ALA A 232 -6.89 9.00 7.79
N PHE A 233 -6.75 8.01 8.68
CA PHE A 233 -5.71 6.99 8.63
C PHE A 233 -5.80 6.17 7.32
N THR A 234 -6.98 5.63 7.01
CA THR A 234 -7.22 4.81 5.82
C THR A 234 -6.99 5.64 4.57
N MET A 235 -7.53 6.86 4.48
CA MET A 235 -7.38 7.68 3.28
C MET A 235 -5.91 8.00 2.98
N LEU A 236 -5.14 8.42 3.98
CA LEU A 236 -3.74 8.78 3.80
C LEU A 236 -2.88 7.57 3.46
N ASN A 237 -3.08 6.41 4.10
CA ASN A 237 -2.28 5.23 3.82
C ASN A 237 -2.68 4.54 2.52
N VAL A 238 -3.98 4.27 2.32
CA VAL A 238 -4.48 3.48 1.19
C VAL A 238 -4.30 4.22 -0.13
N LEU A 239 -4.67 5.51 -0.22
CA LEU A 239 -4.53 6.24 -1.48
C LEU A 239 -3.07 6.44 -1.87
N SER A 240 -2.20 6.67 -0.89
CA SER A 240 -0.74 6.84 -1.10
C SER A 240 -0.01 5.53 -1.43
N HIS A 241 -0.69 4.39 -1.29
CA HIS A 241 -0.14 3.07 -1.55
C HIS A 241 -0.77 2.41 -2.78
N GLY A 242 -2.09 2.22 -2.77
CA GLY A 242 -2.81 1.48 -3.80
C GLY A 242 -2.82 2.16 -5.17
N ILE A 243 -3.01 3.49 -5.22
CA ILE A 243 -3.02 4.23 -6.51
C ILE A 243 -1.65 4.16 -7.19
N PRO A 244 -0.51 4.48 -6.52
CA PRO A 244 0.80 4.32 -7.12
C PRO A 244 1.09 2.90 -7.60
N TYR A 245 0.66 1.88 -6.84
CA TYR A 245 0.86 0.48 -7.22
C TYR A 245 0.10 0.12 -8.50
N MET A 246 -1.21 0.42 -8.56
CA MET A 246 -2.03 0.19 -9.75
C MET A 246 -1.48 0.94 -10.97
N ALA A 247 -1.02 2.18 -10.77
CA ALA A 247 -0.40 2.97 -11.81
C ALA A 247 0.88 2.32 -12.35
N LEU A 248 1.72 1.76 -11.47
CA LEU A 248 2.95 1.06 -11.82
C LEU A 248 2.69 -0.26 -12.57
N ILE A 249 1.72 -1.05 -12.13
CA ILE A 249 1.27 -2.27 -12.82
C ILE A 249 0.77 -1.93 -14.22
N TRP A 250 -0.10 -0.94 -14.31
CA TRP A 250 -0.67 -0.51 -15.57
C TRP A 250 0.39 -0.11 -16.59
N ILE A 251 1.44 0.61 -16.21
CA ILE A 251 2.47 1.00 -17.18
C ILE A 251 3.45 -0.13 -17.52
N SER A 252 3.63 -1.08 -16.60
CA SER A 252 4.63 -2.15 -16.75
C SER A 252 4.10 -3.36 -17.52
N ASP A 253 2.82 -3.67 -17.34
CA ASP A 253 2.20 -4.91 -17.84
C ASP A 253 0.89 -4.61 -18.57
N GLN A 254 0.84 -3.52 -19.36
CA GLN A 254 -0.32 -3.20 -20.21
C GLN A 254 -0.74 -4.45 -21.01
N PRO A 255 -2.05 -4.80 -21.02
CA PRO A 255 -2.56 -5.79 -21.95
C PRO A 255 -2.15 -5.38 -23.37
N ARG A 256 -1.21 -6.11 -23.97
CA ARG A 256 -0.76 -5.86 -25.34
C ARG A 256 -1.86 -6.33 -26.28
N VAL A 257 -2.76 -5.42 -26.62
CA VAL A 257 -3.70 -5.63 -27.71
C VAL A 257 -2.89 -5.50 -29.02
N ASN A 258 -2.52 -6.64 -29.62
CA ASN A 258 -1.90 -6.70 -30.94
C ASN A 258 -2.97 -6.38 -31.99
N LEU A 259 -3.14 -5.10 -32.32
CA LEU A 259 -4.01 -4.69 -33.43
C LEU A 259 -3.29 -3.64 -34.29
N GLY A 260 -3.10 -3.96 -35.57
CA GLY A 260 -2.48 -3.09 -36.57
C GLY A 260 -3.41 -1.96 -37.01
N GLN A 261 -3.61 -0.93 -36.18
CA GLN A 261 -4.53 0.17 -36.50
C GLN A 261 -4.02 1.58 -36.09
N THR A 262 -4.53 2.60 -36.77
CA THR A 262 -4.15 4.03 -36.81
C THR A 262 -4.24 4.78 -35.47
N GLN A 263 -3.55 5.93 -35.35
CA GLN A 263 -3.33 6.68 -34.08
C GLN A 263 -4.62 7.04 -33.30
N ARG A 264 -5.74 7.36 -33.97
CA ARG A 264 -7.02 7.68 -33.29
C ARG A 264 -7.66 6.47 -32.58
N HIS A 265 -7.60 5.29 -33.21
CA HIS A 265 -8.06 4.04 -32.58
C HIS A 265 -7.19 3.64 -31.38
N LYS A 266 -5.87 3.92 -31.42
CA LYS A 266 -4.97 3.65 -30.29
C LYS A 266 -5.29 4.47 -29.04
N LEU A 267 -5.83 5.69 -29.16
CA LEU A 267 -6.17 6.53 -28.00
C LEU A 267 -7.47 6.04 -27.35
N ALA A 268 -8.50 5.75 -28.14
CA ALA A 268 -9.77 5.19 -27.65
C ALA A 268 -9.54 3.83 -26.97
N LEU A 269 -8.83 2.90 -27.61
CA LEU A 269 -8.51 1.57 -27.05
C LEU A 269 -7.68 1.65 -25.75
N LYS A 270 -6.81 2.66 -25.60
CA LYS A 270 -6.08 2.88 -24.34
C LYS A 270 -6.98 3.31 -23.19
N SER A 271 -7.99 4.15 -23.45
CA SER A 271 -8.98 4.56 -22.45
C SER A 271 -9.91 3.40 -22.06
N TYR A 272 -10.33 2.58 -23.03
CA TYR A 272 -11.10 1.36 -22.75
C TYR A 272 -10.31 0.35 -21.91
N ASN A 273 -9.00 0.21 -22.14
CA ASN A 273 -8.19 -0.75 -21.38
C ASN A 273 -8.03 -0.40 -19.89
N TRP A 274 -8.01 0.90 -19.51
CA TRP A 274 -7.90 1.27 -18.08
C TRP A 274 -9.22 1.05 -17.33
N ILE A 275 -10.35 1.32 -17.99
CA ILE A 275 -11.68 1.03 -17.45
C ILE A 275 -11.82 -0.48 -17.25
N ILE A 276 -11.47 -1.31 -18.25
CA ILE A 276 -11.52 -2.78 -18.10
C ILE A 276 -10.62 -3.25 -16.96
N PHE A 277 -9.40 -2.71 -16.85
CA PHE A 277 -8.48 -3.04 -15.76
C PHE A 277 -9.09 -2.72 -14.39
N LEU A 278 -9.57 -1.49 -14.18
CA LEU A 278 -10.20 -1.08 -12.92
C LEU A 278 -11.49 -1.85 -12.63
N SER A 279 -12.34 -2.06 -13.63
CA SER A 279 -13.58 -2.83 -13.48
C SER A 279 -13.29 -4.26 -13.05
N LEU A 280 -12.30 -4.93 -13.67
CA LEU A 280 -11.97 -6.30 -13.31
C LEU A 280 -11.50 -6.41 -11.86
N ILE A 281 -10.55 -5.57 -11.45
CA ILE A 281 -10.04 -5.62 -10.07
C ILE A 281 -11.11 -5.20 -9.04
N SER A 282 -12.01 -4.29 -9.41
CA SER A 282 -13.13 -3.88 -8.53
C SER A 282 -14.17 -4.97 -8.39
N ILE A 283 -14.46 -5.73 -9.45
CA ILE A 283 -15.36 -6.89 -9.38
C ILE A 283 -14.75 -7.96 -8.49
N LEU A 284 -13.46 -8.26 -8.64
CA LEU A 284 -12.78 -9.24 -7.79
C LEU A 284 -12.76 -8.80 -6.32
N ALA A 285 -12.49 -7.52 -6.05
CA ALA A 285 -12.57 -6.96 -4.70
C ALA A 285 -13.98 -7.04 -4.10
N TYR A 286 -15.01 -6.72 -4.90
CA TYR A 286 -16.41 -6.84 -4.46
C TYR A 286 -16.78 -8.30 -4.14
N LEU A 287 -16.28 -9.27 -4.91
CA LEU A 287 -16.50 -10.68 -4.62
C LEU A 287 -15.78 -11.12 -3.34
N GLU A 288 -14.53 -10.69 -3.13
CA GLU A 288 -13.78 -10.98 -1.90
C GLU A 288 -14.46 -10.41 -0.66
N GLU A 289 -14.74 -9.10 -0.67
CA GLU A 289 -15.41 -8.43 0.46
C GLU A 289 -16.82 -8.95 0.69
N GLY A 290 -17.53 -9.33 -0.38
CA GLY A 290 -18.83 -10.00 -0.25
C GLY A 290 -18.74 -11.36 0.46
N LEU A 291 -17.67 -12.13 0.21
CA LEU A 291 -17.43 -13.39 0.92
C LEU A 291 -17.05 -13.15 2.38
N TRP A 292 -16.22 -12.14 2.67
CA TRP A 292 -15.91 -11.71 4.04
C TRP A 292 -17.17 -11.31 4.81
N ASP A 293 -17.99 -10.43 4.23
CA ASP A 293 -19.21 -9.95 4.87
C ASP A 293 -20.25 -11.07 5.06
N GLY A 294 -20.44 -11.91 4.04
CA GLY A 294 -21.40 -13.01 4.08
C GLY A 294 -21.03 -14.12 5.07
N LEU A 295 -19.74 -14.47 5.18
CA LEU A 295 -19.31 -15.62 6.00
C LEU A 295 -18.80 -15.23 7.39
N VAL A 296 -18.27 -14.03 7.57
CA VAL A 296 -17.54 -13.63 8.80
C VAL A 296 -18.12 -12.37 9.45
N TRP A 297 -18.06 -11.21 8.78
CA TRP A 297 -18.22 -9.90 9.45
C TRP A 297 -19.65 -9.39 9.59
N ARG A 298 -20.47 -9.47 8.53
CA ARG A 298 -21.85 -8.92 8.49
C ARG A 298 -21.96 -7.43 8.83
N GLU A 299 -21.00 -6.62 8.39
CA GLU A 299 -20.92 -5.18 8.69
C GLU A 299 -21.55 -4.31 7.61
N HIS A 300 -21.65 -4.79 6.37
CA HIS A 300 -22.00 -4.00 5.19
C HIS A 300 -23.12 -4.64 4.35
N ALA A 301 -24.12 -5.22 5.02
CA ALA A 301 -25.24 -5.93 4.39
C ALA A 301 -26.04 -5.12 3.35
N SER A 302 -26.05 -3.78 3.44
CA SER A 302 -26.70 -2.92 2.45
C SER A 302 -26.02 -2.97 1.07
N ILE A 303 -24.72 -3.24 1.03
CA ILE A 303 -23.92 -3.39 -0.19
C ILE A 303 -23.87 -4.85 -0.61
N PHE A 304 -23.65 -5.76 0.33
CA PHE A 304 -23.46 -7.18 0.07
C PHE A 304 -24.73 -8.01 0.32
N SER A 305 -25.89 -7.46 -0.03
CA SER A 305 -27.20 -8.08 0.23
C SER A 305 -27.31 -9.50 -0.32
N TRP A 306 -26.77 -9.75 -1.52
CA TRP A 306 -26.76 -11.07 -2.17
C TRP A 306 -25.91 -12.10 -1.43
N PHE A 307 -24.86 -11.67 -0.71
CA PHE A 307 -24.01 -12.55 0.09
C PHE A 307 -24.62 -12.90 1.44
N GLN A 308 -25.69 -12.20 1.86
CA GLN A 308 -26.35 -12.46 3.13
C GLN A 308 -27.02 -13.85 3.20
N VAL A 309 -27.23 -14.49 2.04
CA VAL A 309 -27.72 -15.86 1.91
C VAL A 309 -26.73 -16.91 2.42
N LEU A 310 -25.43 -16.59 2.48
CA LEU A 310 -24.41 -17.50 3.00
C LEU A 310 -24.63 -17.71 4.51
N PRO A 311 -24.24 -18.85 5.09
CA PRO A 311 -24.29 -19.03 6.54
C PRO A 311 -23.09 -18.33 7.21
N VAL A 312 -23.33 -17.62 8.31
CA VAL A 312 -22.24 -17.08 9.14
C VAL A 312 -21.49 -18.22 9.80
N VAL A 313 -20.18 -18.27 9.58
CA VAL A 313 -19.31 -19.30 10.15
C VAL A 313 -18.84 -18.83 11.52
N LYS A 314 -19.20 -19.58 12.56
CA LYS A 314 -18.80 -19.29 13.96
C LYS A 314 -17.88 -20.36 14.54
N GLU A 315 -17.82 -21.54 13.93
CA GLU A 315 -17.03 -22.67 14.41
C GLU A 315 -15.53 -22.36 14.30
N PRO A 316 -14.78 -22.33 15.42
CA PRO A 316 -13.37 -21.92 15.43
C PRO A 316 -12.48 -22.73 14.49
N TYR A 317 -12.73 -24.04 14.37
CA TYR A 317 -12.01 -24.91 13.46
C TYR A 317 -12.21 -24.50 11.99
N LEU A 318 -13.46 -24.23 11.60
CA LEU A 318 -13.76 -23.75 10.24
C LEU A 318 -13.18 -22.35 9.99
N LEU A 319 -13.26 -21.44 10.97
CA LEU A 319 -12.66 -20.11 10.87
C LEU A 319 -11.15 -20.17 10.67
N SER A 320 -10.46 -21.12 11.33
CA SER A 320 -9.00 -21.30 11.15
C SER A 320 -8.58 -21.70 9.74
N MET A 321 -9.49 -22.26 8.95
CA MET A 321 -9.27 -22.53 7.53
C MET A 321 -9.79 -21.41 6.64
N LEU A 322 -10.95 -20.85 6.98
CA LEU A 322 -11.64 -19.87 6.16
C LEU A 322 -10.98 -18.48 6.19
N VAL A 323 -10.61 -17.98 7.36
CA VAL A 323 -10.01 -16.64 7.51
C VAL A 323 -8.70 -16.53 6.72
N PRO A 324 -7.74 -17.48 6.82
CA PRO A 324 -6.56 -17.46 5.95
C PRO A 324 -6.85 -17.65 4.46
N LEU A 325 -7.94 -18.34 4.10
CA LEU A 325 -8.33 -18.49 2.70
C LEU A 325 -8.84 -17.16 2.12
N LEU A 326 -9.66 -16.44 2.88
CA LEU A 326 -10.18 -15.13 2.47
C LEU A 326 -9.08 -14.06 2.43
N ALA A 327 -8.13 -14.09 3.38
CA ALA A 327 -6.96 -13.19 3.39
C ALA A 327 -5.86 -13.58 2.38
N LEU A 328 -6.02 -14.70 1.66
CA LEU A 328 -4.99 -15.26 0.80
C LEU A 328 -4.56 -14.31 -0.33
N PRO A 329 -5.46 -13.58 -1.02
CA PRO A 329 -5.07 -12.60 -2.04
C PRO A 329 -4.11 -11.54 -1.46
N GLN A 330 -4.46 -10.96 -0.31
CA GLN A 330 -3.65 -9.95 0.38
C GLN A 330 -2.29 -10.51 0.81
N MET A 331 -2.27 -11.65 1.53
CA MET A 331 -1.02 -12.31 1.95
C MET A 331 -0.09 -12.61 0.78
N THR A 332 -0.66 -13.20 -0.28
CA THR A 332 0.07 -13.57 -1.49
C THR A 332 0.64 -12.34 -2.18
N HIS A 333 -0.14 -11.27 -2.28
CA HIS A 333 0.30 -10.00 -2.85
C HIS A 333 1.48 -9.41 -2.05
N TYR A 334 1.38 -9.32 -0.73
CA TYR A 334 2.44 -8.76 0.12
C TYR A 334 3.78 -9.49 -0.06
N VAL A 335 3.73 -10.83 -0.11
CA VAL A 335 4.93 -11.66 -0.28
C VAL A 335 5.45 -11.60 -1.71
N LEU A 336 4.59 -11.76 -2.72
CA LEU A 336 5.01 -11.78 -4.14
C LEU A 336 5.62 -10.45 -4.59
N ASP A 337 5.15 -9.33 -4.04
CA ASP A 337 5.65 -8.01 -4.42
C ASP A 337 7.17 -7.90 -4.26
N GLY A 338 7.71 -8.47 -3.18
CA GLY A 338 9.15 -8.53 -2.90
C GLY A 338 9.98 -9.30 -3.94
N PHE A 339 9.35 -10.09 -4.81
CA PHE A 339 10.01 -10.89 -5.85
C PHE A 339 9.76 -10.36 -7.27
N ILE A 340 8.54 -9.90 -7.58
CA ILE A 340 8.14 -9.55 -8.95
C ILE A 340 8.76 -8.24 -9.46
N TRP A 341 9.28 -7.39 -8.57
CA TRP A 341 9.96 -6.15 -8.93
C TRP A 341 11.48 -6.27 -8.97
N ARG A 342 12.06 -7.38 -8.49
CA ARG A 342 13.50 -7.60 -8.58
C ARG A 342 13.89 -7.75 -10.05
N ARG A 343 14.64 -6.78 -10.57
CA ARG A 343 15.38 -6.98 -11.83
C ARG A 343 16.46 -8.01 -11.53
N LYS A 344 16.37 -9.19 -12.13
CA LYS A 344 17.56 -10.04 -12.24
C LYS A 344 18.57 -9.21 -13.02
N ASP A 345 19.75 -9.00 -12.44
CA ASP A 345 20.89 -8.53 -13.19
C ASP A 345 20.97 -9.37 -14.47
N ARG A 346 21.14 -8.69 -15.59
CA ARG A 346 21.43 -9.36 -16.85
C ARG A 346 22.80 -10.00 -16.68
N SER A 347 22.82 -11.24 -16.19
CA SER A 347 23.92 -12.17 -16.36
C SER A 347 24.02 -12.53 -17.84
#